data_AF-A0A2D4K2G7-F1
#
_entry.id   AF-A0A2D4K2G7-F1
#
_cell.length_a   1.000
_cell.length_b   1.000
_cell.length_c   1.000
_cell.angle_alpha   90.00
_cell.angle_beta   90.00
_cell.angle_gamma   90.00
#
_symmetry.space_group_name_H-M   'P 1'
#
loop_
_entity.id
_entity.type
_entity.pdbx_description
1 polymer ?
#
loop_
_entity_poly.entity_id
_entity_poly.type
_entity_poly.pdbx_seq_one_letter_code
_entity_poly.pdbx_strand_id
1 'polypeptide(L)'
;IILPTISTKILDILHEGHPGMVRMKALARSYVWWPGLDKDIETWVASCSPCQETRPAPPRAKPTQWEAPQHPWARIHIDFAGPVQGQTFLIIVDAYSKWL
;
A
#
# COMPACT_ATOMS: atom_id res chain seq x y z
N ILE A 1 14.55 -2.77 -32.84
CA ILE A 1 13.80 -4.04 -32.77
C ILE A 1 14.70 -5.04 -32.05
N ILE A 2 14.22 -5.62 -30.96
CA ILE A 2 15.01 -6.49 -30.09
C ILE A 2 14.51 -7.93 -30.16
N LEU A 3 15.44 -8.89 -30.12
CA LEU A 3 15.14 -10.31 -30.09
C LEU A 3 14.57 -10.72 -28.71
N PRO A 4 13.57 -11.63 -28.66
CA PRO A 4 13.00 -12.13 -27.41
C PRO A 4 14.02 -12.70 -26.42
N THR A 5 15.17 -13.17 -26.91
CA THR A 5 16.22 -13.78 -26.10
C THR A 5 16.99 -12.80 -25.21
N ILE A 6 16.95 -11.50 -25.51
CA ILE A 6 17.67 -10.48 -24.75
C ILE A 6 16.74 -9.52 -23.99
N SER A 7 15.42 -9.69 -24.09
CA SER A 7 14.44 -8.82 -23.43
C SER A 7 14.58 -8.84 -21.91
N THR A 8 14.80 -10.01 -21.31
CA THR A 8 15.00 -10.17 -19.85
C THR A 8 16.20 -9.38 -19.35
N LYS A 9 17.35 -9.50 -20.01
CA LYS A 9 18.57 -8.73 -19.66
C LYS A 9 18.35 -7.22 -19.75
N ILE A 10 17.53 -6.77 -20.69
CA ILE A 10 17.21 -5.36 -20.84
C ILE A 10 16.27 -4.91 -19.74
N LEU A 11 15.28 -5.73 -19.36
CA LEU A 11 14.42 -5.45 -18.21
C LEU A 11 15.22 -5.35 -16.91
N ASP A 12 16.20 -6.24 -16.70
CA ASP A 12 17.15 -6.16 -15.58
C ASP A 12 17.87 -4.81 -15.54
N ILE A 13 18.48 -4.40 -16.66
CA ILE A 13 19.22 -3.13 -16.75
C ILE A 13 18.29 -1.92 -16.55
N LEU A 14 17.11 -1.93 -17.18
CA LEU A 14 16.12 -0.85 -17.00
C LEU A 14 15.62 -0.76 -15.56
N HIS A 15 15.61 -1.88 -14.83
CA HIS A 15 15.15 -1.96 -13.45
C HIS A 15 16.23 -1.59 -12.42
N GLU A 16 17.48 -1.41 -12.84
CA GLU A 16 18.59 -1.03 -11.97
C GLU A 16 18.26 0.26 -11.20
N GLY A 17 18.42 0.22 -9.87
CA GLY A 17 18.06 1.33 -8.99
C GLY A 17 16.56 1.51 -8.75
N HIS A 18 15.72 0.55 -9.14
CA HIS A 18 14.27 0.51 -8.90
C HIS A 18 13.52 1.81 -9.29
N PRO A 19 13.72 2.34 -10.51
CA PRO A 19 13.21 3.66 -10.92
C PRO A 19 11.68 3.72 -11.06
N GLY A 20 11.00 2.57 -10.96
CA GLY A 20 9.56 2.44 -11.09
C GLY A 20 9.10 2.37 -12.55
N MET A 21 7.85 1.93 -12.71
CA MET A 21 7.26 1.59 -14.01
C MET A 21 7.28 2.74 -15.02
N VAL A 22 6.90 3.96 -14.59
CA VAL A 22 6.79 5.12 -15.48
C VAL A 22 8.15 5.48 -16.08
N ARG A 23 9.20 5.52 -15.24
CA ARG A 23 10.56 5.84 -15.67
C ARG A 23 11.16 4.73 -16.53
N MET A 24 10.92 3.46 -16.20
CA MET A 24 11.33 2.33 -17.04
C MET A 24 10.71 2.41 -18.44
N LYS A 25 9.40 2.71 -18.56
CA LYS A 25 8.72 2.88 -19.85
C LYS A 25 9.30 4.03 -20.66
N ALA A 26 9.53 5.18 -20.03
CA ALA A 26 10.12 6.35 -20.68
C ALA A 26 11.54 6.06 -21.21
N LEU A 27 12.35 5.37 -20.40
CA LEU A 27 13.71 4.99 -20.78
C LEU A 27 13.69 3.97 -21.92
N ALA A 28 12.89 2.91 -21.78
CA ALA A 28 12.80 1.85 -22.78
C ALA A 28 12.42 2.38 -24.16
N ARG A 29 11.41 3.25 -24.24
CA ARG A 29 10.93 3.84 -25.51
C ARG A 29 11.98 4.68 -26.24
N SER A 30 13.05 5.11 -25.55
CA SER A 30 14.15 5.86 -26.15
C SER A 30 15.20 4.97 -26.83
N TYR A 31 15.28 3.68 -26.47
CA TYR A 31 16.38 2.80 -26.88
C TYR A 31 15.94 1.48 -27.51
N VAL A 32 14.78 0.96 -27.12
CA VAL A 32 14.38 -0.40 -27.42
C VAL A 32 12.91 -0.49 -27.82
N TRP A 33 12.59 -1.52 -28.62
CA TRP A 33 11.22 -1.79 -29.03
C TRP A 33 11.02 -3.27 -29.35
N TRP A 34 9.92 -3.82 -28.84
CA TRP A 34 9.35 -5.11 -29.23
C TRP A 34 7.84 -5.14 -28.91
N PRO A 35 7.05 -6.04 -29.54
CA PRO A 35 5.64 -6.22 -29.21
C PRO A 35 5.47 -6.62 -27.74
N GLY A 36 4.69 -5.85 -26.97
CA GLY A 36 4.43 -6.14 -25.56
C GLY A 36 5.39 -5.49 -24.54
N LEU A 37 6.35 -4.67 -24.98
CA LEU A 37 7.33 -3.99 -24.11
C LEU A 37 6.73 -3.40 -22.83
N ASP A 38 5.65 -2.61 -22.94
CA ASP A 38 5.03 -1.97 -21.78
C ASP A 38 4.44 -2.99 -20.79
N LYS A 39 3.87 -4.09 -21.30
CA LYS A 39 3.30 -5.19 -20.51
C LYS A 39 4.40 -5.98 -19.80
N ASP A 40 5.53 -6.20 -20.47
CA ASP A 40 6.67 -6.88 -19.87
C ASP A 40 7.27 -6.02 -18.74
N ILE A 41 7.40 -4.70 -18.93
CA ILE A 41 7.83 -3.77 -17.88
C ILE A 41 6.86 -3.77 -16.69
N GLU A 42 5.55 -3.73 -16.95
CA GLU A 42 4.52 -3.82 -15.90
C GLU A 42 4.66 -5.10 -15.08
N THR A 43 4.77 -6.24 -15.77
CA THR A 43 4.91 -7.56 -15.13
C THR A 43 6.20 -7.64 -14.34
N TRP A 44 7.30 -7.13 -14.89
CA TRP A 44 8.61 -7.11 -14.25
C TRP A 44 8.59 -6.33 -12.94
N VAL A 45 8.10 -5.08 -12.98
CA VAL A 45 7.98 -4.25 -11.77
C VAL A 45 7.01 -4.86 -10.77
N ALA A 46 5.90 -5.45 -11.22
CA ALA A 46 4.93 -6.12 -10.35
C ALA A 46 5.53 -7.34 -9.61
N SER A 47 6.47 -8.05 -10.24
CA SER A 47 7.15 -9.20 -9.65
C SER A 47 8.28 -8.84 -8.67
N CYS A 48 8.72 -7.58 -8.63
CA CYS A 48 9.82 -7.14 -7.76
C CYS A 48 9.35 -6.85 -6.32
N SER A 49 9.70 -7.72 -5.37
CA SER A 49 9.32 -7.57 -3.94
C SER A 49 9.74 -6.23 -3.34
N PRO A 50 11.01 -5.77 -3.48
CA PRO A 50 11.41 -4.47 -2.97
C PRO A 50 10.57 -3.31 -3.51
N CYS A 51 10.22 -3.32 -4.80
CA CYS A 51 9.35 -2.29 -5.37
C CYS A 51 7.92 -2.37 -4.80
N GLN A 52 7.39 -3.56 -4.58
CA GLN A 52 6.03 -3.72 -4.04
C GLN A 52 5.93 -3.35 -2.56
N GLU A 53 6.99 -3.57 -1.78
CA GLU A 53 7.05 -3.24 -0.36
C GLU A 53 7.27 -1.75 -0.12
N THR A 54 8.03 -1.07 -0.99
CA THR A 54 8.39 0.35 -0.83
C THR A 54 7.47 1.32 -1.58
N ARG A 55 6.56 0.82 -2.42
CA ARG A 55 5.63 1.68 -3.18
C ARG A 55 4.74 2.49 -2.22
N PRO A 56 4.33 3.72 -2.63
CA PRO A 56 3.35 4.48 -1.87
C PRO A 56 2.08 3.67 -1.60
N ALA A 57 1.54 3.82 -0.39
CA ALA A 57 0.26 3.23 -0.03
C ALA A 57 -0.84 3.72 -1.00
N PRO A 58 -1.85 2.88 -1.31
CA PRO A 58 -2.99 3.33 -2.09
C PRO A 58 -3.69 4.50 -1.39
N PRO A 59 -4.49 5.31 -2.12
CA PRO A 59 -5.29 6.36 -1.53
C PRO A 59 -6.10 5.83 -0.35
N ARG A 60 -6.16 6.61 0.74
CA ARG A 60 -6.92 6.23 1.93
C ARG A 60 -8.37 5.95 1.53
N ALA A 61 -8.90 4.82 1.98
CA ALA A 61 -10.32 4.52 1.82
C ALA A 61 -11.17 5.62 2.50
N LYS A 62 -12.35 5.89 1.96
CA LYS A 62 -13.31 6.78 2.61
C LYS A 62 -13.71 6.15 3.95
N PRO A 63 -13.63 6.90 5.08
CA PRO A 63 -14.05 6.36 6.37
C PRO A 63 -15.54 5.99 6.32
N THR A 64 -15.86 4.76 6.68
CA THR A 64 -17.25 4.36 6.92
C THR A 64 -17.64 4.81 8.32
N GLN A 65 -18.74 5.56 8.43
CA GLN A 65 -19.31 5.89 9.73
C GLN A 65 -20.02 4.68 10.31
N TRP A 66 -19.81 4.46 11.60
CA TRP A 66 -20.60 3.48 12.33
C TRP A 66 -22.02 4.02 12.53
N GLU A 67 -23.01 3.13 12.55
CA GLU A 67 -24.38 3.48 12.92
C GLU A 67 -24.40 4.15 14.30
N ALA A 68 -25.20 5.21 14.48
CA ALA A 68 -25.33 5.84 15.78
C ALA A 68 -26.03 4.89 16.77
N PRO A 69 -25.51 4.73 18.00
CA PRO A 69 -26.21 3.97 19.02
C PRO A 69 -27.55 4.64 19.35
N GLN A 70 -28.60 3.85 19.58
CA GLN A 70 -29.96 4.36 19.77
C GLN A 70 -30.34 4.56 21.24
N HIS A 71 -29.62 3.92 22.16
CA HIS A 71 -29.85 4.01 23.61
C HIS A 71 -28.56 3.73 24.37
N PRO A 72 -28.48 4.09 25.68
CA PRO A 72 -27.34 3.74 26.53
C PRO A 72 -27.05 2.24 26.48
N TRP A 73 -25.77 1.90 26.60
CA TRP A 73 -25.24 0.53 26.62
C TRP A 73 -25.43 -0.26 25.32
N ALA A 74 -25.90 0.38 24.23
CA ALA A 74 -26.04 -0.27 22.92
C ALA A 74 -24.70 -0.58 22.23
N ARG A 75 -23.67 0.24 22.50
CA ARG A 75 -22.30 0.02 22.00
C ARG A 75 -21.31 0.54 23.04
N ILE A 76 -20.31 -0.27 23.34
CA ILE A 76 -19.28 0.02 24.34
C ILE A 76 -17.93 0.07 23.64
N HIS A 77 -17.14 1.10 23.90
CA HIS A 77 -15.73 1.19 23.51
C HIS A 77 -14.88 0.83 24.72
N ILE A 78 -13.93 -0.10 24.54
CA ILE A 78 -13.06 -0.57 25.61
C ILE A 78 -11.62 -0.41 25.15
N ASP A 79 -10.78 0.22 25.96
CA ASP A 79 -9.35 0.39 25.68
C ASP A 79 -8.54 0.34 26.97
N PHE A 80 -7.23 0.09 26.85
CA PHE A 80 -6.31 0.17 27.98
C PHE A 80 -5.51 1.47 27.91
N ALA A 81 -5.47 2.22 29.01
CA ALA A 81 -4.59 3.36 29.18
C ALA A 81 -3.47 3.03 30.14
N GLY A 82 -2.21 3.20 29.72
CA GLY A 82 -1.08 3.03 30.61
C GLY A 82 0.26 2.81 29.90
N PRO A 83 1.34 2.71 30.69
CA PRO A 83 1.36 2.84 32.15
C PRO A 83 1.32 4.32 32.61
N VAL A 84 0.42 4.64 33.54
CA VAL A 84 0.39 5.91 34.27
C VAL A 84 0.73 5.61 35.72
N GLN A 85 1.85 6.15 36.21
CA GLN A 85 2.37 5.83 37.56
C GLN A 85 2.51 4.32 37.83
N GLY A 86 2.98 3.58 36.82
CA GLY A 86 3.18 2.13 36.90
C GLY A 86 1.89 1.30 36.88
N GLN A 87 0.73 1.91 36.62
CA GLN A 87 -0.56 1.24 36.57
C GLN A 87 -1.17 1.33 35.17
N THR A 88 -1.88 0.26 34.79
CA THR A 88 -2.68 0.20 33.56
C THR A 88 -4.15 0.23 33.93
N PHE A 89 -4.90 1.12 33.29
CA PHE A 89 -6.32 1.33 33.50
C PHE A 89 -7.11 0.71 32.35
N LEU A 90 -8.18 0.00 32.67
CA LEU A 90 -9.19 -0.39 31.69
C LEU A 90 -10.21 0.74 31.60
N ILE A 91 -10.33 1.35 30.42
CA ILE A 91 -11.29 2.40 30.12
C ILE A 91 -12.46 1.76 29.37
N ILE A 92 -13.67 2.02 29.85
CA ILE A 92 -14.92 1.55 29.26
C ILE A 92 -15.77 2.78 29.00
N VAL A 93 -16.20 3.00 27.76
CA VAL A 93 -17.01 4.16 27.38
C VAL A 93 -18.28 3.72 26.67
N ASP A 94 -19.43 4.15 27.17
CA ASP A 94 -20.70 4.00 26.45
C ASP A 94 -20.76 4.96 25.26
N ALA A 95 -20.96 4.42 24.05
CA ALA A 95 -20.92 5.19 22.82
C ALA A 95 -22.08 6.19 22.71
N TYR A 96 -23.22 5.92 23.37
CA TYR A 96 -24.41 6.77 23.34
C TYR A 96 -24.27 7.97 24.30
N SER A 97 -24.13 7.69 25.59
CA SER A 97 -24.11 8.69 26.66
C SER A 97 -22.75 9.35 26.88
N LYS A 98 -21.67 8.75 26.35
CA LYS A 98 -20.27 9.11 26.66
C LYS A 98 -19.90 8.93 28.14
N TRP A 99 -20.67 8.12 28.86
CA TRP A 99 -20.34 7.72 30.22
C TRP A 99 -19.08 6.85 30.23
N LEU A 100 -18.19 7.09 31.19
CA LEU A 100 -16.90 6.43 31.40
C LEU A 100 -16.85 5.80 32.79
#